data_AF-A0AAD9JNI7-F1
#
_entry.id   AF-A0AAD9JNI7-F1
#
_cell.length_a   1.000
_cell.length_b   1.000
_cell.length_c   1.000
_cell.angle_alpha   90.00
_cell.angle_beta   90.00
_cell.angle_gamma   90.00
#
_symmetry.space_group_name_H-M   'P 1'
#
loop_
_entity.id
_entity.type
_entity.pdbx_description
1 polymer ?
#
loop_
_entity_poly.entity_id
_entity_poly.type
_entity_poly.pdbx_seq_one_letter_code
_entity_poly.pdbx_strand_id
1 'polypeptide(L)'
;MSARGLKEEWSVAKYTSSIQQDGDSCGVFVFMNAEAILKGMPSSVMRQNHSVEYRRYILGKLISHAHTHNDDVICDLPFCYKPSGDDINWIRCDECSRWFHIGCIGLLKPTDTFTCLYCIV
;
A
#
# COMPACT_ATOMS: atom_id res chain seq x y z
N MET A 1 -32.54 11.98 28.24
CA MET A 1 -32.76 12.58 26.92
C MET A 1 -31.74 11.98 25.96
N SER A 2 -32.09 10.88 25.28
CA SER A 2 -31.16 10.19 24.37
C SER A 2 -31.24 10.84 22.99
N ALA A 3 -30.12 11.35 22.48
CA ALA A 3 -30.01 11.80 21.11
C ALA A 3 -30.42 10.66 20.18
N ARG A 4 -31.54 10.84 19.46
CA ARG A 4 -31.99 9.91 18.43
C ARG A 4 -30.93 9.91 17.34
N GLY A 5 -30.22 8.79 17.24
CA GLY A 5 -29.16 8.58 16.26
C GLY A 5 -29.63 8.91 14.86
N LEU A 6 -28.89 9.79 14.20
CA LEU A 6 -28.97 10.01 12.77
C LEU A 6 -28.69 8.66 12.11
N LYS A 7 -29.71 8.06 11.49
CA LYS A 7 -29.51 6.92 10.59
C LYS A 7 -28.92 7.48 9.31
N GLU A 8 -27.61 7.37 9.14
CA GLU A 8 -26.98 7.64 7.86
C GLU A 8 -27.42 6.55 6.88
N GLU A 9 -28.25 6.93 5.91
CA GLU A 9 -28.69 6.04 4.84
C GLU A 9 -27.65 6.07 3.71
N TRP A 10 -27.13 4.89 3.37
CA TRP A 10 -26.30 4.74 2.18
C TRP A 10 -27.13 5.04 0.93
N SER A 11 -26.64 5.95 0.10
CA SER A 11 -27.26 6.27 -1.18
C SER A 11 -26.28 6.03 -2.32
N VAL A 12 -26.83 5.71 -3.48
CA VAL A 12 -26.05 5.52 -4.71
C VAL A 12 -26.25 6.76 -5.58
N ALA A 13 -25.16 7.42 -5.92
CA ALA A 13 -25.16 8.57 -6.82
C ALA A 13 -24.49 8.22 -8.16
N LYS A 14 -24.99 8.82 -9.24
CA LYS A 14 -24.36 8.77 -10.57
C LYS A 14 -23.69 10.10 -10.84
N TYR A 15 -22.44 10.07 -11.26
CA TYR A 15 -21.67 11.25 -11.63
C TYR A 15 -21.37 11.23 -13.12
N THR A 16 -21.54 12.38 -13.77
CA THR A 16 -21.19 12.55 -15.18
C THR A 16 -19.71 12.90 -15.30
N SER A 17 -18.95 12.11 -16.05
CA SER A 17 -17.54 12.39 -16.39
C SER A 17 -17.36 12.54 -17.89
N SER A 18 -16.21 13.08 -18.30
CA SER A 18 -15.79 12.98 -19.69
C SER A 18 -15.56 11.52 -20.09
N ILE A 19 -15.69 11.24 -21.39
CA ILE A 19 -15.54 9.91 -21.98
C ILE A 19 -14.09 9.77 -22.46
N GLN A 20 -13.46 8.66 -22.09
CA GLN A 20 -12.16 8.24 -22.62
C GLN A 20 -12.26 7.93 -24.12
N GLN A 21 -11.26 8.37 -24.89
CA GLN A 21 -11.23 8.24 -26.35
C GLN A 21 -10.11 7.32 -26.87
N ASP A 22 -9.38 6.65 -25.97
CA ASP A 22 -8.30 5.70 -26.28
C ASP A 22 -8.49 4.36 -25.56
N GLY A 23 -7.53 3.44 -25.71
CA GLY A 23 -7.58 2.09 -25.13
C GLY A 23 -6.79 1.90 -23.83
N ASP A 24 -6.08 2.93 -23.33
CA ASP A 24 -5.06 2.74 -22.28
C ASP A 24 -5.05 3.82 -21.18
N SER A 25 -5.90 4.84 -21.27
CA SER A 25 -5.97 5.92 -20.27
C SER A 25 -7.05 5.73 -19.20
N CYS A 26 -7.75 4.59 -19.17
CA CYS A 26 -8.85 4.34 -18.23
C CYS A 26 -8.48 4.57 -16.76
N GLY A 27 -7.31 4.07 -16.33
CA GLY A 27 -6.80 4.31 -14.97
C GLY A 27 -6.53 5.79 -14.68
N VAL A 28 -6.08 6.54 -15.69
CA VAL A 28 -5.86 7.99 -15.57
C VAL A 28 -7.18 8.72 -15.37
N PHE A 29 -8.23 8.36 -16.13
CA PHE A 29 -9.57 8.91 -15.96
C PHE A 29 -10.16 8.63 -14.58
N VAL A 30 -9.91 7.44 -14.01
CA VAL A 30 -10.33 7.12 -12.64
C VAL A 30 -9.70 8.09 -11.63
N PHE A 31 -8.37 8.30 -11.69
CA PHE A 31 -7.70 9.22 -10.77
C PHE A 31 -8.12 10.68 -10.98
N MET A 32 -8.21 11.11 -12.23
CA MET A 32 -8.69 12.46 -12.55
C MET A 32 -10.09 12.71 -11.99
N ASN A 33 -11.03 11.77 -12.16
CA ASN A 33 -12.38 11.88 -11.62
C ASN A 33 -12.38 11.89 -10.08
N ALA A 34 -11.60 11.02 -9.44
CA ALA A 34 -11.47 10.98 -7.99
C ALA A 34 -10.94 12.31 -7.44
N GLU A 35 -9.90 12.89 -8.05
CA GLU A 35 -9.37 14.18 -7.63
C GLU A 35 -10.36 15.33 -7.85
N ALA A 36 -11.13 15.32 -8.94
CA ALA A 36 -12.19 16.29 -9.16
C ALA A 36 -13.26 16.22 -8.05
N ILE A 37 -13.73 15.01 -7.71
CA ILE A 37 -14.71 14.78 -6.64
C ILE A 37 -14.18 15.28 -5.30
N LEU A 38 -12.94 14.93 -4.94
CA LEU A 38 -12.31 15.37 -3.68
C LEU A 38 -12.16 16.89 -3.59
N LYS A 39 -12.00 17.57 -4.72
CA LYS A 39 -11.92 19.04 -4.79
C LYS A 39 -13.28 19.73 -4.93
N GLY A 40 -14.38 18.98 -4.93
CA GLY A 40 -15.72 19.54 -5.20
C GLY A 40 -15.88 20.11 -6.61
N MET A 41 -15.06 19.65 -7.55
CA MET A 41 -15.05 20.09 -8.94
C MET A 41 -15.85 19.11 -9.81
N PRO A 42 -16.52 19.58 -10.89
CA PRO A 42 -17.16 18.69 -11.84
C PRO A 42 -16.15 17.76 -12.52
N SER A 43 -16.45 16.46 -12.57
CA SER A 43 -15.60 15.47 -13.25
C SER A 43 -15.47 15.72 -14.76
N SER A 44 -16.35 16.51 -15.36
CA SER A 44 -16.28 16.94 -16.76
C SER A 44 -15.11 17.89 -17.08
N VAL A 45 -14.45 18.46 -16.07
CA VAL A 45 -13.23 19.28 -16.26
C VAL A 45 -12.05 18.43 -16.74
N MET A 46 -12.09 17.12 -16.47
CA MET A 46 -11.01 16.18 -16.75
C MET A 46 -11.18 15.55 -18.14
N ARG A 47 -10.36 15.96 -19.10
CA ARG A 47 -10.50 15.60 -20.52
C ARG A 47 -9.33 14.75 -21.01
N GLN A 48 -9.52 14.10 -22.16
CA GLN A 48 -8.51 13.25 -22.80
C GLN A 48 -7.15 13.95 -22.99
N ASN A 49 -7.16 15.22 -23.38
CA ASN A 49 -5.94 16.01 -23.59
C ASN A 49 -5.14 16.28 -22.30
N HIS A 50 -5.74 16.10 -21.12
CA HIS A 50 -5.05 16.24 -19.83
C HIS A 50 -4.37 14.93 -19.39
N SER A 51 -4.69 13.79 -20.01
CA SER A 51 -4.23 12.46 -19.56
C SER A 51 -2.71 12.36 -19.44
N VAL A 52 -1.97 12.87 -20.44
CA VAL A 52 -0.51 12.79 -20.48
C VAL A 52 0.12 13.63 -19.37
N GLU A 53 -0.31 14.88 -19.19
CA GLU A 53 0.22 15.73 -18.13
C GLU A 53 -0.20 15.25 -16.74
N TYR A 54 -1.39 14.67 -16.62
CA TYR A 54 -1.85 14.08 -15.38
C TYR A 54 -0.99 12.87 -14.97
N ARG A 55 -0.60 12.01 -15.91
CA ARG A 55 0.37 10.93 -15.63
C ARG A 55 1.68 11.47 -15.07
N ARG A 56 2.22 12.54 -15.65
CA ARG A 56 3.47 13.18 -15.17
C ARG A 56 3.28 13.78 -13.77
N TYR A 57 2.15 14.43 -13.51
CA TYR A 57 1.81 14.95 -12.20
C TYR A 57 1.75 13.84 -11.14
N ILE A 58 1.06 12.72 -11.42
CA ILE A 58 0.98 11.58 -10.50
C ILE A 58 2.37 10.98 -10.25
N LEU A 59 3.17 10.78 -11.30
CA LEU A 59 4.55 10.32 -11.16
C LEU A 59 5.37 11.23 -10.23
N GLY A 60 5.32 12.55 -10.45
CA GLY A 60 6.01 13.52 -9.62
C GLY A 60 5.55 13.50 -8.16
N LYS A 61 4.24 13.33 -7.92
CA LYS A 61 3.70 13.18 -6.56
C LYS A 61 4.17 11.89 -5.89
N LEU A 62 4.11 10.76 -6.58
CA LEU A 62 4.55 9.48 -6.03
C LEU A 62 6.04 9.52 -5.71
N ILE A 63 6.89 10.07 -6.58
CA ILE A 63 8.32 10.16 -6.32
C ILE A 63 8.62 11.11 -5.15
N SER A 64 7.96 12.28 -5.10
CA SER A 64 8.22 13.27 -4.05
C SER A 64 7.75 12.86 -2.66
N HIS A 65 6.73 12.00 -2.59
CA HIS A 65 6.14 11.52 -1.33
C HIS A 65 6.44 10.04 -1.09
N ALA A 66 7.25 9.41 -1.95
CA ALA A 66 7.80 8.10 -1.68
C ALA A 66 8.76 8.27 -0.50
N HIS A 67 8.33 7.84 0.67
CA HIS A 67 9.28 7.48 1.69
C HIS A 67 10.00 6.24 1.15
N THR A 68 11.32 6.33 0.97
CA THR A 68 12.14 5.13 1.03
C THR A 68 11.95 4.63 2.45
N HIS A 69 11.00 3.74 2.61
CA HIS A 69 10.99 2.86 3.75
C HIS A 69 12.36 2.18 3.70
N ASN A 70 13.28 2.69 4.51
CA ASN A 70 14.38 1.89 5.04
C ASN A 70 13.78 0.92 6.07
N ASP A 71 12.61 0.34 5.75
CA ASP A 71 12.06 -0.87 6.31
C ASP A 71 12.97 -1.98 5.77
N ASP A 72 14.25 -1.90 6.15
CA ASP A 72 15.00 -3.10 6.43
C ASP A 72 14.06 -3.89 7.32
N VAL A 73 13.46 -4.96 6.78
CA VAL A 73 12.64 -5.87 7.56
C VAL A 73 13.40 -6.10 8.85
N ILE A 74 12.83 -5.72 9.99
CA ILE A 74 13.55 -5.79 11.26
C ILE A 74 13.32 -7.19 11.79
N CYS A 75 14.39 -7.90 12.10
CA CYS A 75 14.30 -9.18 12.78
C CYS A 75 13.57 -9.00 14.12
N ASP A 76 12.49 -9.74 14.32
CA ASP A 76 11.64 -9.73 15.51
C ASP A 76 12.33 -10.31 16.76
N LEU A 77 13.60 -10.71 16.66
CA LEU A 77 14.40 -11.16 17.80
C LEU A 77 15.01 -9.95 18.54
N PRO A 78 14.70 -9.73 19.83
CA PRO A 78 15.19 -8.60 20.61
C PRO A 78 16.72 -8.50 20.70
N PHE A 79 17.40 -9.64 20.56
CA PHE A 79 18.86 -9.76 20.59
C PHE A 79 19.45 -10.05 19.19
N CYS A 80 18.79 -9.57 18.14
CA CYS A 80 19.31 -9.60 16.77
C CYS A 80 20.68 -8.89 16.69
N TYR A 81 21.68 -9.57 16.11
CA TYR A 81 23.03 -9.02 15.91
C TYR A 81 23.13 -8.09 14.69
N LYS A 82 22.02 -7.85 13.98
CA LYS A 82 21.93 -6.98 12.80
C LYS A 82 22.96 -7.35 11.72
N PRO A 83 22.84 -8.54 11.10
CA PRO A 83 23.67 -8.89 9.94
C PRO A 83 23.57 -7.80 8.86
N SER A 84 24.67 -7.56 8.16
CA SER A 84 24.76 -6.67 7.00
C SER A 84 25.38 -7.42 5.81
N GLY A 85 24.97 -7.05 4.59
CA GLY A 85 25.38 -7.69 3.34
C GLY A 85 24.20 -8.21 2.53
N ASP A 86 24.47 -8.68 1.31
CA ASP A 86 23.43 -9.08 0.35
C ASP A 86 22.82 -10.47 0.64
N ASP A 87 23.52 -11.33 1.40
CA ASP A 87 23.14 -12.72 1.68
C ASP A 87 22.46 -12.91 3.04
N ILE A 88 21.52 -12.03 3.40
CA ILE A 88 20.74 -12.18 4.64
C ILE A 88 19.54 -13.08 4.38
N ASN A 89 19.60 -14.32 4.90
CA ASN A 89 18.48 -15.23 4.82
C ASN A 89 17.44 -14.97 5.92
N TRP A 90 16.17 -14.95 5.51
CA TRP A 90 15.01 -14.69 6.34
C TRP A 90 14.12 -15.92 6.46
N ILE A 91 13.46 -16.05 7.61
CA ILE A 91 12.40 -17.03 7.82
C ILE A 91 11.23 -16.39 8.57
N ARG A 92 10.01 -16.79 8.22
CA ARG A 92 8.78 -16.31 8.83
C ARG A 92 8.20 -17.40 9.71
N CYS A 93 7.74 -17.03 10.90
CA CYS A 93 6.98 -17.94 11.77
C CYS A 93 5.62 -18.28 11.13
N ASP A 94 5.28 -19.56 11.04
CA ASP A 94 4.00 -20.02 10.48
C ASP A 94 2.80 -19.67 11.36
N GLU A 95 3.01 -19.46 12.66
CA GLU A 95 1.94 -19.16 13.63
C GLU A 95 1.65 -17.66 13.75
N CYS A 96 2.68 -16.82 13.95
CA CYS A 96 2.50 -15.39 14.24
C CYS A 96 2.96 -14.46 13.11
N SER A 97 3.45 -14.99 11.99
CA SER A 97 3.94 -14.22 10.83
C SER A 97 5.08 -13.23 11.11
N ARG A 98 5.74 -13.32 12.28
CA ARG A 98 6.97 -12.59 12.61
C ARG A 98 8.15 -13.06 11.76
N TRP A 99 9.09 -12.16 11.47
CA TRP A 99 10.25 -12.37 10.61
C TRP A 99 11.54 -12.41 11.41
N PHE A 100 12.40 -13.37 11.09
CA PHE A 100 13.66 -13.57 11.78
C PHE A 100 14.78 -13.82 10.76
N HIS A 101 15.99 -13.36 11.07
CA HIS A 101 17.16 -13.89 10.37
C HIS A 101 17.37 -15.34 10.77
N ILE A 102 17.65 -16.19 9.78
CA ILE A 102 17.95 -17.61 10.00
C ILE A 102 19.10 -17.79 11.00
N GLY A 103 20.16 -16.98 10.87
CA GLY A 103 21.28 -16.98 11.81
C GLY A 103 20.93 -16.49 13.23
N CYS A 104 19.96 -15.58 13.38
CA CYS A 104 19.55 -15.08 14.69
C CYS A 104 18.85 -16.15 15.54
N ILE A 105 18.19 -17.12 14.89
CA ILE A 105 17.52 -18.24 15.57
C ILE A 105 18.36 -19.53 15.57
N GLY A 106 19.63 -19.46 15.16
CA GLY A 106 20.58 -20.58 15.19
C GLY A 106 20.36 -21.63 14.08
N LEU A 107 19.61 -21.31 13.03
CA LEU A 107 19.48 -22.19 11.86
C LEU A 107 20.62 -21.93 10.88
N LEU A 108 21.00 -22.95 10.11
CA LEU A 108 22.01 -22.85 9.05
C LEU A 108 21.41 -22.62 7.67
N LYS A 109 20.14 -23.00 7.48
CA LYS A 109 19.42 -22.92 6.20
C LYS A 109 17.92 -22.75 6.44
N PRO A 110 17.16 -22.22 5.46
CA PRO A 110 15.70 -22.21 5.52
C PRO A 110 15.13 -23.62 5.70
N THR A 111 14.03 -23.71 6.44
CA THR A 111 13.21 -24.91 6.60
C THR A 111 11.82 -24.62 6.04
N ASP A 112 11.12 -25.66 5.59
CA ASP A 112 9.77 -25.51 5.00
C ASP A 112 8.73 -25.05 6.02
N THR A 113 8.96 -25.35 7.30
CA THR A 113 8.12 -24.91 8.43
C THR A 113 9.01 -24.36 9.54
N PHE A 114 8.49 -23.37 10.27
CA PHE A 114 9.16 -22.76 11.40
C PHE A 114 8.15 -22.15 12.38
N THR A 115 8.22 -22.60 13.64
CA THR A 115 7.53 -21.99 14.77
C THR A 115 8.55 -21.25 15.63
N CYS A 116 8.33 -19.97 15.90
CA CYS A 116 9.27 -19.17 16.68
C CYS A 116 9.16 -19.45 18.18
N LEU A 117 10.20 -19.05 18.93
CA LEU A 117 10.24 -19.19 20.38
C LEU A 117 9.10 -18.47 21.12
N TYR A 118 8.41 -17.52 20.50
CA TYR A 118 7.24 -16.86 21.11
C TYR A 118 5.95 -17.66 20.99
N CYS A 119 5.91 -18.65 20.10
CA CYS A 119 4.74 -19.50 19.84
C CYS A 119 4.89 -20.92 20.41
N ILE A 120 6.09 -21.29 20.83
CA ILE A 120 6.38 -22.59 21.48
C ILE A 120 6.18 -22.51 23.01
N VAL A 121 6.21 -21.30 23.58
CA VAL A 121 6.04 -21.03 25.02
C VAL A 121 4.57 -20.96 25.38
#